data_AF-A0A504Z0W4-F1
#
_entry.id   AF-A0A504Z0W4-F1
#
_cell.length_a   1.000
_cell.length_b   1.000
_cell.length_c   1.000
_cell.angle_alpha   90.00
_cell.angle_beta   90.00
_cell.angle_gamma   90.00
#
_symmetry.space_group_name_H-M   'P 1'
#
loop_
_entity.id
_entity.type
_entity.pdbx_description
1 polymer ?
#
loop_
_entity_poly.entity_id
_entity_poly.type
_entity_poly.pdbx_seq_one_letter_code
_entity_poly.pdbx_strand_id
1 'polypeptide(L)'
;LVARYELNRKLDRYHGHRTCQLIDLLQFIRCTSSSSDAIVIAGDFNLEPNTPDIAFFKSYLGVSDAWMDSLERYSNGPTSPPIPNEKTEIEGCTCDRADNPYRNDEWTKHYGNGERLDYIFYRTSSGPIDPVSAPASCRLTCLSSWLDLRKVPHDTDGLHYSDHVGVGARFTLNRVLHQEVAVSKFSENIDDTFLCIGDLLAVRLVVKGTRP
;
A
#
# COMPACT_ATOMS: atom_id res chain seq x y z
N LEU A 1 -10.94 -12.84 7.08
CA LEU A 1 -11.93 -12.69 8.17
C LEU A 1 -12.81 -11.51 7.80
N VAL A 2 -14.04 -11.75 7.31
CA VAL A 2 -14.88 -10.71 6.68
C VAL A 2 -15.66 -9.97 7.76
N ALA A 3 -15.07 -8.89 8.28
CA ALA A 3 -15.71 -8.00 9.24
C ALA A 3 -15.99 -6.64 8.59
N ARG A 4 -16.83 -6.67 7.53
CA ARG A 4 -17.29 -5.47 6.82
C ARG A 4 -17.88 -4.50 7.84
N TYR A 5 -17.50 -3.23 7.72
CA TYR A 5 -18.04 -2.19 8.60
C TYR A 5 -19.51 -1.89 8.28
N GLU A 6 -20.14 -1.09 9.12
CA GLU A 6 -21.48 -0.58 8.87
C GLU A 6 -21.39 0.82 8.26
N LEU A 7 -22.24 1.13 7.27
CA LEU A 7 -22.35 2.48 6.70
C LEU A 7 -22.59 3.53 7.81
N ASN A 8 -23.42 3.18 8.78
CA ASN A 8 -23.52 3.95 10.01
C ASN A 8 -22.42 3.51 10.99
N ARG A 9 -21.34 4.29 11.04
CA ARG A 9 -20.19 4.04 11.93
C ARG A 9 -20.53 3.91 13.41
N LYS A 10 -21.62 4.52 13.87
CA LYS A 10 -22.07 4.38 15.28
C LYS A 10 -22.65 3.00 15.58
N LEU A 11 -23.03 2.25 14.54
CA LEU A 11 -23.57 0.90 14.65
C LEU A 11 -22.54 -0.18 14.31
N ASP A 12 -21.32 0.20 13.96
CA ASP A 12 -20.26 -0.70 13.53
C ASP A 12 -19.70 -1.50 14.70
N ARG A 13 -20.27 -2.69 14.91
CA ARG A 13 -19.89 -3.61 15.99
C ARG A 13 -18.51 -4.23 15.79
N TYR A 14 -17.99 -4.19 14.56
CA TYR A 14 -16.72 -4.80 14.19
C TYR A 14 -15.54 -3.84 14.25
N HIS A 15 -15.80 -2.54 14.45
CA HIS A 15 -14.74 -1.53 14.55
C HIS A 15 -13.66 -1.91 15.57
N GLY A 16 -14.06 -2.29 16.80
CA GLY A 16 -13.11 -2.72 17.82
C GLY A 16 -12.27 -3.95 17.41
N HIS A 17 -12.84 -4.90 16.66
CA HIS A 17 -12.08 -6.05 16.15
C HIS A 17 -11.02 -5.62 15.14
N ARG A 18 -11.35 -4.71 14.21
CA ARG A 18 -10.41 -4.20 13.22
C ARG A 18 -9.30 -3.38 13.87
N THR A 19 -9.63 -2.56 14.87
CA THR A 19 -8.64 -1.82 15.67
C THR A 19 -7.69 -2.78 16.40
N CYS A 20 -8.20 -3.85 17.03
CA CYS A 20 -7.36 -4.86 17.68
C CYS A 20 -6.41 -5.53 16.69
N GLN A 21 -6.91 -5.98 15.53
CA GLN A 21 -6.08 -6.59 14.47
C GLN A 21 -5.01 -5.64 13.96
N LEU A 22 -5.34 -4.35 13.81
CA LEU A 22 -4.40 -3.31 13.40
C LEU A 22 -3.28 -3.10 14.43
N ILE A 23 -3.61 -3.13 15.73
CA ILE A 23 -2.64 -3.04 16.82
C ILE A 23 -1.74 -4.28 16.86
N ASP A 24 -2.30 -5.49 16.70
CA ASP A 24 -1.53 -6.73 16.67
C ASP A 24 -0.55 -6.73 15.48
N LEU A 25 -0.99 -6.29 14.30
CA LEU A 25 -0.14 -6.11 13.13
C LEU A 25 0.99 -5.10 13.39
N LEU A 26 0.65 -3.96 13.98
CA LEU A 26 1.62 -2.92 14.34
C LEU A 26 2.70 -3.47 15.30
N GLN A 27 2.30 -4.25 16.31
CA GLN A 27 3.23 -4.90 17.22
C GLN A 27 4.11 -5.93 16.50
N PHE A 28 3.51 -6.76 15.66
CA PHE A 28 4.23 -7.75 14.85
C PHE A 28 5.30 -7.09 13.97
N ILE A 29 4.95 -6.01 13.26
CA ILE A 29 5.89 -5.27 12.42
C ILE A 29 7.04 -4.73 13.26
N ARG A 30 6.77 -4.11 14.42
CA ARG A 30 7.83 -3.57 15.30
C ARG A 30 8.79 -4.64 15.80
N CYS A 31 8.28 -5.81 16.16
CA CYS A 31 9.10 -6.92 16.64
C CYS A 31 9.95 -7.54 15.53
N THR A 32 9.51 -7.47 14.28
CA THR A 32 10.15 -8.18 13.15
C THR A 32 10.95 -7.29 12.20
N SER A 33 10.73 -5.97 12.23
CA SER A 33 11.32 -5.01 11.29
C SER A 33 12.55 -4.26 11.80
N SER A 34 13.04 -4.55 13.00
CA SER A 34 14.11 -3.78 13.66
C SER A 34 15.45 -3.77 12.90
N SER A 35 15.67 -4.77 12.05
CA SER A 35 16.89 -4.94 11.24
C SER A 35 16.60 -4.90 9.73
N SER A 36 15.44 -4.36 9.33
CA SER A 36 15.10 -4.16 7.92
C SER A 36 15.69 -2.84 7.42
N ASP A 37 16.12 -2.77 6.17
CA ASP A 37 16.52 -1.50 5.54
C ASP A 37 15.28 -0.69 5.09
N ALA A 38 14.22 -1.40 4.74
CA ALA A 38 12.91 -0.85 4.45
C ALA A 38 11.81 -1.87 4.74
N ILE A 39 10.58 -1.38 4.89
CA ILE A 39 9.39 -2.23 4.98
C ILE A 39 8.32 -1.76 4.01
N VAL A 40 7.59 -2.73 3.48
CA VAL A 40 6.37 -2.54 2.72
C VAL A 40 5.27 -3.34 3.41
N ILE A 41 4.13 -2.72 3.67
CA ILE A 41 2.97 -3.33 4.33
C ILE A 41 1.80 -3.10 3.40
N ALA A 42 1.21 -4.16 2.87
CA ALA A 42 0.13 -4.08 1.92
C ALA A 42 -1.05 -4.98 2.34
N GLY A 43 -2.25 -4.67 1.89
CA GLY A 43 -3.43 -5.51 2.11
C GLY A 43 -4.72 -4.73 2.24
N ASP A 44 -5.82 -5.47 2.39
CA ASP A 44 -7.11 -4.93 2.82
C ASP A 44 -7.09 -4.68 4.34
N PHE A 45 -7.15 -3.42 4.74
CA PHE A 45 -7.24 -3.02 6.14
C PHE A 45 -8.69 -2.95 6.63
N ASN A 46 -9.66 -2.98 5.70
CA ASN A 46 -11.08 -2.84 5.96
C ASN A 46 -11.41 -1.60 6.81
N LEU A 47 -10.63 -0.54 6.56
CA LEU A 47 -10.65 0.76 7.22
C LEU A 47 -10.48 1.83 6.15
N GLU A 48 -11.32 2.86 6.17
CA GLU A 48 -11.22 3.96 5.21
C GLU A 48 -10.01 4.89 5.49
N PRO A 49 -9.51 5.66 4.48
CA PRO A 49 -8.29 6.45 4.62
C PRO A 49 -8.34 7.53 5.70
N ASN A 50 -9.55 8.06 5.99
CA ASN A 50 -9.76 9.17 6.92
C ASN A 50 -10.13 8.71 8.34
N THR A 51 -9.93 7.44 8.66
CA THR A 51 -10.18 6.90 10.01
C THR A 51 -9.04 7.24 10.99
N PRO A 52 -9.35 7.45 12.28
CA PRO A 52 -8.32 7.61 13.32
C PRO A 52 -7.36 6.42 13.39
N ASP A 53 -7.84 5.20 13.11
CA ASP A 53 -7.06 3.96 13.11
C ASP A 53 -5.94 3.99 12.07
N ILE A 54 -6.25 4.35 10.82
CA ILE A 54 -5.23 4.49 9.76
C ILE A 54 -4.26 5.63 10.08
N ALA A 55 -4.75 6.77 10.59
CA ALA A 55 -3.89 7.88 11.00
C ALA A 55 -2.94 7.48 12.15
N PHE A 56 -3.44 6.75 13.14
CA PHE A 56 -2.65 6.20 14.24
C PHE A 56 -1.61 5.21 13.72
N PHE A 57 -2.00 4.24 12.89
CA PHE A 57 -1.10 3.24 12.33
C PHE A 57 0.06 3.89 11.54
N LYS A 58 -0.26 4.84 10.66
CA LYS A 58 0.73 5.56 9.87
C LYS A 58 1.71 6.36 10.73
N SER A 59 1.18 7.14 11.68
CA SER A 59 2.01 7.97 12.57
C SER A 59 2.87 7.13 13.51
N TYR A 60 2.33 6.04 14.06
CA TYR A 60 3.03 5.19 15.02
C TYR A 60 4.15 4.35 14.39
N LEU A 61 3.92 3.80 13.19
CA LEU A 61 4.96 3.08 12.45
C LEU A 61 5.88 4.01 11.66
N GLY A 62 5.51 5.28 11.48
CA GLY A 62 6.23 6.21 10.62
C GLY A 62 6.20 5.77 9.15
N VAL A 63 5.06 5.28 8.68
CA VAL A 63 4.87 4.79 7.30
C VAL A 63 4.12 5.79 6.43
N SER A 64 4.59 5.88 5.19
CA SER A 64 3.99 6.60 4.08
C SER A 64 2.95 5.75 3.36
N ASP A 65 2.04 6.40 2.63
CA ASP A 65 1.01 5.75 1.82
C ASP A 65 1.38 5.88 0.34
N ALA A 66 1.68 4.76 -0.33
CA ALA A 66 2.12 4.75 -1.72
C ALA A 66 1.11 5.39 -2.67
N TRP A 67 -0.19 5.24 -2.40
CA TRP A 67 -1.23 5.84 -3.23
C TRP A 67 -1.19 7.37 -3.19
N MET A 68 -0.93 7.91 -1.99
CA MET A 68 -0.89 9.35 -1.77
C MET A 68 0.43 9.97 -2.20
N ASP A 69 1.54 9.26 -2.01
CA ASP A 69 2.89 9.73 -2.29
C ASP A 69 3.34 9.52 -3.75
N SER A 70 2.54 8.81 -4.53
CA SER A 70 2.83 8.51 -5.93
C SER A 70 3.10 9.78 -6.76
N LEU A 71 4.24 9.83 -7.45
CA LEU A 71 4.58 10.90 -8.38
C LEU A 71 3.78 10.78 -9.68
N GLU A 72 3.47 9.55 -10.08
CA GLU A 72 2.71 9.22 -11.28
C GLU A 72 1.58 8.23 -10.96
N ARG A 73 0.33 8.65 -11.13
CA ARG A 73 -0.84 7.77 -10.95
C ARG A 73 -1.27 7.21 -12.29
N TYR A 74 -1.34 5.89 -12.38
CA TYR A 74 -1.87 5.21 -13.56
C TYR A 74 -3.20 4.55 -13.26
N SER A 75 -4.08 4.55 -14.25
CA SER A 75 -5.38 3.90 -14.14
C SER A 75 -5.31 2.37 -14.23
N ASN A 76 -4.33 1.78 -14.91
CA ASN A 76 -4.26 0.32 -15.08
C ASN A 76 -2.81 -0.17 -15.25
N GLY A 77 -1.91 0.33 -14.43
CA GLY A 77 -0.46 0.10 -14.59
C GLY A 77 0.19 1.05 -15.59
N PRO A 78 1.53 1.12 -15.58
CA PRO A 78 2.31 2.12 -16.30
C PRO A 78 2.20 2.07 -17.83
N THR A 79 1.78 0.94 -18.40
CA THR A 79 1.72 0.73 -19.85
C THR A 79 0.30 0.73 -20.43
N SER A 80 -0.70 1.03 -19.61
CA SER A 80 -2.10 0.86 -20.02
C SER A 80 -2.77 2.16 -20.47
N PRO A 81 -3.76 2.07 -21.37
CA PRO A 81 -4.57 3.22 -21.77
C PRO A 81 -5.42 3.76 -20.61
N PRO A 82 -5.88 5.02 -20.70
CA PRO A 82 -6.82 5.60 -19.75
C PRO A 82 -8.12 4.79 -19.69
N ILE A 83 -8.67 4.60 -18.49
CA ILE A 83 -9.92 3.85 -18.32
C ILE A 83 -11.15 4.80 -18.26
N PRO A 84 -12.36 4.30 -18.56
CA PRO A 84 -13.56 5.14 -18.68
C PRO A 84 -14.05 5.85 -17.40
N ASN A 85 -13.55 5.49 -16.22
CA ASN A 85 -13.99 6.09 -14.94
C ASN A 85 -12.80 6.61 -14.10
N GLU A 86 -12.15 7.66 -14.60
CA GLU A 86 -10.97 8.28 -13.99
C GLU A 86 -11.18 8.71 -12.53
N LYS A 87 -12.41 9.03 -12.09
CA LYS A 87 -12.65 9.42 -10.70
C LYS A 87 -12.40 8.29 -9.70
N THR A 88 -12.90 7.09 -9.98
CA THR A 88 -12.64 5.89 -9.17
C THR A 88 -11.14 5.58 -9.07
N GLU A 89 -10.39 5.92 -10.12
CA GLU A 89 -8.95 5.81 -10.15
C GLU A 89 -8.31 6.89 -9.29
N ILE A 90 -8.67 8.16 -9.46
CA ILE A 90 -8.11 9.25 -8.66
C ILE A 90 -8.31 9.01 -7.15
N GLU A 91 -9.49 8.52 -6.78
CA GLU A 91 -9.89 8.21 -5.40
C GLU A 91 -9.22 6.93 -4.87
N GLY A 92 -8.72 6.06 -5.74
CA GLY A 92 -8.10 4.79 -5.38
C GLY A 92 -9.09 3.79 -4.81
N CYS A 93 -10.33 3.79 -5.29
CA CYS A 93 -11.38 2.89 -4.83
C CYS A 93 -11.04 1.44 -5.21
N THR A 94 -11.03 0.54 -4.24
CA THR A 94 -10.68 -0.87 -4.39
C THR A 94 -11.88 -1.79 -4.16
N CYS A 95 -12.84 -1.43 -3.31
CA CYS A 95 -14.03 -2.22 -3.00
C CYS A 95 -15.32 -1.49 -3.41
N ASP A 96 -16.40 -2.25 -3.62
CA ASP A 96 -17.77 -1.77 -3.93
C ASP A 96 -17.83 -0.70 -5.04
N ARG A 97 -16.90 -0.80 -6.00
CA ARG A 97 -16.79 0.14 -7.11
C ARG A 97 -18.00 0.07 -8.02
N ALA A 98 -18.41 1.21 -8.55
CA ALA A 98 -19.57 1.31 -9.47
C ALA A 98 -19.42 0.46 -10.74
N ASP A 99 -18.19 0.17 -11.16
CA ASP A 99 -17.87 -0.65 -12.34
C ASP A 99 -17.68 -2.15 -12.02
N ASN A 100 -17.78 -2.57 -10.75
CA ASN A 100 -17.67 -3.98 -10.35
C ASN A 100 -19.06 -4.63 -10.27
N PRO A 101 -19.30 -5.80 -10.91
CA PRO A 101 -20.58 -6.52 -10.82
C PRO A 101 -20.84 -7.16 -9.45
N TYR A 102 -19.80 -7.36 -8.62
CA TYR A 102 -19.94 -7.94 -7.28
C TYR A 102 -20.16 -6.90 -6.18
N ARG A 103 -20.24 -5.62 -6.54
CA ARG A 103 -20.43 -4.51 -5.59
C ARG A 103 -21.75 -4.65 -4.83
N ASN A 104 -21.79 -4.08 -3.63
CA ASN A 104 -23.04 -3.84 -2.93
C ASN A 104 -23.67 -2.50 -3.38
N ASP A 105 -24.87 -2.56 -3.97
CA ASP A 105 -25.54 -1.37 -4.52
C ASP A 105 -25.86 -0.28 -3.48
N GLU A 106 -26.19 -0.64 -2.22
CA GLU A 106 -26.44 0.35 -1.16
C GLU A 106 -25.17 1.14 -0.84
N TRP A 107 -24.03 0.45 -0.85
CA TRP A 107 -22.72 1.00 -0.54
C TRP A 107 -22.19 1.85 -1.68
N THR A 108 -22.26 1.34 -2.91
CA THR A 108 -21.93 2.14 -4.10
C THR A 108 -22.78 3.40 -4.15
N LYS A 109 -24.05 3.36 -3.74
CA LYS A 109 -24.90 4.56 -3.65
C LYS A 109 -24.45 5.52 -2.55
N HIS A 110 -23.99 5.02 -1.41
CA HIS A 110 -23.48 5.84 -0.31
C HIS A 110 -22.18 6.57 -0.69
N TYR A 111 -21.23 5.84 -1.27
CA TYR A 111 -19.89 6.35 -1.60
C TYR A 111 -19.77 6.94 -3.01
N GLY A 112 -20.73 6.66 -3.89
CA GLY A 112 -20.74 7.06 -5.30
C GLY A 112 -19.84 6.17 -6.17
N ASN A 113 -18.55 6.14 -5.87
CA ASN A 113 -17.52 5.49 -6.71
C ASN A 113 -16.92 4.22 -6.10
N GLY A 114 -17.30 3.88 -4.87
CA GLY A 114 -16.72 2.79 -4.09
C GLY A 114 -15.72 3.29 -3.05
N GLU A 115 -14.96 2.38 -2.47
CA GLU A 115 -14.22 2.62 -1.24
C GLU A 115 -12.77 2.20 -1.37
N ARG A 116 -11.87 2.94 -0.73
CA ARG A 116 -10.45 2.60 -0.68
C ARG A 116 -10.15 1.86 0.62
N LEU A 117 -9.92 0.55 0.52
CA LEU A 117 -9.68 -0.33 1.67
C LEU A 117 -8.35 -1.09 1.57
N ASP A 118 -7.82 -1.21 0.36
CA ASP A 118 -6.53 -1.83 0.11
C ASP A 118 -5.44 -0.76 0.08
N TYR A 119 -4.38 -1.00 0.82
CA TYR A 119 -3.27 -0.06 0.99
C TYR A 119 -1.95 -0.70 0.62
N ILE A 120 -0.99 0.12 0.21
CA ILE A 120 0.44 -0.20 0.25
C ILE A 120 1.11 0.91 1.05
N PHE A 121 1.41 0.62 2.30
CA PHE A 121 2.22 1.46 3.17
C PHE A 121 3.69 1.09 3.03
N TYR A 122 4.57 2.07 3.20
CA TYR A 122 6.01 1.83 3.11
C TYR A 122 6.77 2.79 4.01
N ARG A 123 7.94 2.37 4.47
CA ARG A 123 8.94 3.30 5.00
C ARG A 123 10.34 2.83 4.71
N THR A 124 11.22 3.80 4.60
CA THR A 124 12.64 3.57 4.81
C THR A 124 12.86 3.33 6.30
N SER A 125 13.65 2.33 6.65
CA SER A 125 14.05 2.16 8.04
C SER A 125 15.05 3.27 8.37
N SER A 126 14.75 4.07 9.39
CA SER A 126 15.80 4.82 10.06
C SER A 126 16.80 3.80 10.59
N GLY A 127 18.08 3.92 10.25
CA GLY A 127 19.12 3.24 11.04
C GLY A 127 18.90 3.53 12.53
N PRO A 128 19.44 2.70 13.44
CA PRO A 128 19.01 2.65 14.84
C PRO A 128 19.02 4.04 15.50
N ILE A 129 17.82 4.53 15.83
CA ILE A 129 17.42 5.55 16.82
C ILE A 129 18.04 6.96 16.70
N ASP A 130 19.17 7.14 16.01
CA ASP A 130 19.86 8.41 15.90
C ASP A 130 20.29 8.68 14.42
N PRO A 131 19.58 9.59 13.71
CA PRO A 131 19.94 9.94 12.34
C PRO A 131 21.32 10.62 12.21
N VAL A 132 21.95 11.00 13.33
CA VAL A 132 23.31 11.55 13.37
C VAL A 132 24.36 10.45 13.48
N SER A 133 24.11 9.36 14.23
CA SER A 133 25.11 8.31 14.47
C SER A 133 24.93 7.01 13.66
N ALA A 134 23.76 6.78 13.06
CA ALA A 134 23.55 5.68 12.11
C ALA A 134 22.52 6.07 11.03
N PRO A 135 22.92 6.83 10.00
CA PRO A 135 21.99 7.31 9.01
C PRO A 135 21.44 6.14 8.17
N ALA A 136 20.24 6.31 7.61
CA ALA A 136 19.63 5.29 6.80
C ALA A 136 20.54 4.95 5.60
N SER A 137 20.98 3.69 5.52
CA SER A 137 21.84 3.17 4.44
C SER A 137 21.11 3.08 3.10
N CYS A 138 19.78 3.15 3.12
CA CYS A 138 18.90 3.04 1.98
C CYS A 138 17.80 4.10 2.04
N ARG A 139 17.17 4.37 0.90
CA ARG A 139 15.98 5.21 0.77
C ARG A 139 15.01 4.52 -0.19
N LEU A 140 13.85 4.14 0.34
CA LEU A 140 12.71 3.63 -0.42
C LEU A 140 11.79 4.80 -0.81
N THR A 141 11.53 4.97 -2.11
CA THR A 141 10.67 6.04 -2.64
C THR A 141 9.61 5.45 -3.56
N CYS A 142 8.35 5.80 -3.35
CA CYS A 142 7.27 5.44 -4.27
C CYS A 142 7.39 6.27 -5.56
N LEU A 143 7.53 5.62 -6.71
CA LEU A 143 7.52 6.30 -8.01
C LEU A 143 6.10 6.43 -8.54
N SER A 144 5.36 5.33 -8.52
CA SER A 144 4.04 5.26 -9.14
C SER A 144 3.14 4.25 -8.43
N SER A 145 1.83 4.48 -8.51
CA SER A 145 0.79 3.61 -7.98
C SER A 145 -0.35 3.47 -8.99
N TRP A 146 -1.04 2.33 -8.98
CA TRP A 146 -2.14 2.04 -9.88
C TRP A 146 -3.09 0.99 -9.32
N LEU A 147 -4.29 0.92 -9.90
CA LEU A 147 -5.24 -0.15 -9.65
C LEU A 147 -5.15 -1.18 -10.78
N ASP A 148 -5.25 -2.47 -10.45
CA ASP A 148 -5.01 -3.60 -11.36
C ASP A 148 -5.95 -4.78 -11.06
N LEU A 149 -5.89 -5.85 -11.87
CA LEU A 149 -6.62 -7.10 -11.65
C LEU A 149 -8.13 -6.93 -11.51
N ARG A 150 -8.71 -6.09 -12.37
CA ARG A 150 -10.16 -5.85 -12.44
C ARG A 150 -10.90 -7.04 -13.05
N LYS A 151 -10.54 -7.35 -14.30
CA LYS A 151 -11.20 -8.36 -15.15
C LYS A 151 -10.21 -9.38 -15.64
N VAL A 152 -10.66 -10.63 -15.74
CA VAL A 152 -9.91 -11.72 -16.34
C VAL A 152 -9.66 -11.38 -17.82
N PRO A 153 -8.39 -11.27 -18.25
CA PRO A 153 -8.07 -10.98 -19.64
C PRO A 153 -8.65 -12.05 -20.56
N HIS A 154 -9.17 -11.61 -21.71
CA HIS A 154 -9.75 -12.45 -22.75
C HIS A 154 -11.02 -13.23 -22.37
N ASP A 155 -11.58 -12.99 -21.18
CA ASP A 155 -12.90 -13.50 -20.83
C ASP A 155 -13.99 -12.74 -21.61
N THR A 156 -14.86 -13.47 -22.30
CA THR A 156 -15.88 -12.89 -23.18
C THR A 156 -17.04 -12.26 -22.42
N ASP A 157 -17.29 -12.72 -21.19
CA ASP A 157 -18.37 -12.24 -20.33
C ASP A 157 -17.90 -11.07 -19.45
N GLY A 158 -16.61 -10.71 -19.53
CA GLY A 158 -16.00 -9.64 -18.77
C GLY A 158 -15.90 -9.96 -17.28
N LEU A 159 -15.68 -11.23 -16.94
CA LEU A 159 -15.57 -11.74 -15.59
C LEU A 159 -14.56 -10.92 -14.76
N HIS A 160 -14.99 -10.46 -13.59
CA HIS A 160 -14.11 -9.80 -12.63
C HIS A 160 -13.35 -10.83 -11.79
N TYR A 161 -12.10 -10.54 -11.45
CA TYR A 161 -11.28 -11.41 -10.60
C TYR A 161 -11.80 -11.51 -9.16
N SER A 162 -12.31 -10.39 -8.64
CA SER A 162 -12.74 -10.24 -7.25
C SER A 162 -13.73 -9.06 -7.12
N ASP A 163 -14.44 -8.98 -6.00
CA ASP A 163 -15.18 -7.79 -5.56
C ASP A 163 -14.24 -6.63 -5.19
N HIS A 164 -12.97 -6.96 -4.93
CA HIS A 164 -11.87 -6.00 -4.82
C HIS A 164 -11.08 -5.86 -6.13
N VAL A 165 -10.52 -4.67 -6.33
CA VAL A 165 -9.52 -4.36 -7.35
C VAL A 165 -8.16 -4.27 -6.68
N GLY A 166 -7.15 -4.89 -7.30
CA GLY A 166 -5.78 -4.92 -6.75
C GLY A 166 -5.13 -3.55 -6.75
N VAL A 167 -4.26 -3.30 -5.78
CA VAL A 167 -3.43 -2.09 -5.71
C VAL A 167 -2.00 -2.46 -6.04
N GLY A 168 -1.40 -1.76 -6.99
CA GLY A 168 -0.01 -1.88 -7.39
C GLY A 168 0.79 -0.63 -7.04
N ALA A 169 2.06 -0.82 -6.67
CA ALA A 169 3.00 0.27 -6.52
C ALA A 169 4.41 -0.14 -6.98
N ARG A 170 5.13 0.83 -7.55
CA ARG A 170 6.52 0.70 -7.96
C ARG A 170 7.39 1.59 -7.09
N PHE A 171 8.43 1.02 -6.53
CA PHE A 171 9.37 1.73 -5.68
C PHE A 171 10.76 1.76 -6.29
N THR A 172 11.53 2.77 -5.91
CA THR A 172 12.98 2.76 -6.06
C THR A 172 13.62 2.62 -4.69
N LEU A 173 14.59 1.71 -4.59
CA LEU A 173 15.42 1.54 -3.43
C LEU A 173 16.83 2.02 -3.74
N ASN A 174 17.21 3.16 -3.19
CA ASN A 174 18.52 3.76 -3.41
C ASN A 174 19.41 3.58 -2.18
N ARG A 175 20.63 3.06 -2.33
CA ARG A 175 21.61 3.15 -1.24
C ARG A 175 22.06 4.60 -1.07
N VAL A 176 22.05 5.07 0.17
CA VAL A 176 22.60 6.38 0.53
C VAL A 176 24.05 6.15 0.94
N LEU A 177 24.99 6.44 0.04
CA LEU A 177 26.42 6.36 0.37
C LEU A 177 26.77 7.50 1.33
N HIS A 178 27.36 7.15 2.46
CA HIS A 178 28.02 8.13 3.32
C HIS A 178 29.21 8.73 2.57
N GLN A 179 29.21 10.05 2.46
CA GLN A 179 30.28 10.78 1.80
C GLN A 179 31.57 10.67 2.63
N GLU A 180 32.41 9.68 2.32
CA GLU A 180 33.85 9.80 2.49
C GLU A 180 34.53 9.41 1.17
N VAL A 181 35.05 10.44 0.50
CA VAL A 181 36.06 10.43 -0.57
C VAL A 181 35.68 9.68 -1.87
N ALA A 182 35.86 10.39 -2.98
CA ALA A 182 35.55 9.97 -4.34
C ALA A 182 36.10 8.58 -4.71
N VAL A 183 35.24 7.56 -4.77
CA VAL A 183 35.46 6.36 -5.60
C VAL A 183 34.10 5.86 -6.11
N SER A 184 33.98 5.79 -7.44
CA SER A 184 32.94 5.17 -8.27
C SER A 184 31.49 5.12 -7.75
N LYS A 185 30.60 5.92 -8.37
CA LYS A 185 29.15 5.77 -8.25
C LYS A 185 28.71 4.37 -8.72
N PHE A 186 28.38 3.49 -7.79
CA PHE A 186 27.57 2.30 -8.07
C PHE A 186 26.15 2.57 -7.58
N SER A 187 25.23 2.81 -8.52
CA SER A 187 23.79 2.78 -8.26
C SER A 187 23.28 1.38 -8.63
N GLU A 188 23.01 0.54 -7.63
CA GLU A 188 22.14 -0.62 -7.84
C GLU A 188 20.70 -0.12 -7.73
N ASN A 189 20.04 0.09 -8.87
CA ASN A 189 18.60 0.28 -8.92
C ASN A 189 17.95 -1.09 -8.78
N ILE A 190 17.30 -1.34 -7.65
CA ILE A 190 16.38 -2.46 -7.51
C ILE A 190 14.98 -1.90 -7.79
N ASP A 191 14.46 -2.21 -8.98
CA ASP A 191 13.09 -1.90 -9.39
C ASP A 191 12.17 -3.03 -8.92
N ASP A 192 11.62 -2.91 -7.71
CA ASP A 192 10.66 -3.86 -7.17
C ASP A 192 9.22 -3.38 -7.39
N THR A 193 8.39 -4.26 -7.93
CA THR A 193 6.95 -4.04 -8.13
C THR A 193 6.18 -4.88 -7.12
N PHE A 194 5.33 -4.23 -6.32
CA PHE A 194 4.43 -4.90 -5.38
C PHE A 194 2.99 -4.78 -5.88
N LEU A 195 2.30 -5.92 -5.93
CA LEU A 195 0.89 -6.01 -6.27
C LEU A 195 0.18 -6.73 -5.13
N CYS A 196 -0.85 -6.11 -4.56
CA CYS A 196 -1.60 -6.67 -3.45
C CYS A 196 -3.09 -6.79 -3.81
N ILE A 197 -3.68 -7.93 -3.47
CA ILE A 197 -5.13 -8.18 -3.57
C ILE A 197 -5.57 -8.85 -2.28
N GLY A 198 -6.50 -8.24 -1.55
CA GLY A 198 -7.26 -8.88 -0.47
C GLY A 198 -6.45 -9.18 0.80
N ASP A 199 -5.54 -10.15 0.77
CA ASP A 199 -4.85 -10.58 1.99
C ASP A 199 -3.69 -9.64 2.38
N LEU A 200 -3.53 -9.47 3.69
CA LEU A 200 -2.48 -8.64 4.27
C LEU A 200 -1.09 -9.26 4.08
N LEU A 201 -0.23 -8.55 3.36
CA LEU A 201 1.15 -8.89 3.08
C LEU A 201 2.10 -7.85 3.72
N ALA A 202 2.89 -8.27 4.71
CA ALA A 202 4.02 -7.49 5.18
C ALA A 202 5.32 -8.03 4.56
N VAL A 203 5.93 -7.27 3.66
CA VAL A 203 7.23 -7.61 3.05
C VAL A 203 8.35 -6.84 3.73
N ARG A 204 9.33 -7.60 4.22
CA ARG A 204 10.59 -7.07 4.71
C ARG A 204 11.62 -7.06 3.59
N LEU A 205 12.17 -5.88 3.30
CA LEU A 205 13.29 -5.74 2.38
C LEU A 205 14.59 -5.65 3.19
N VAL A 206 15.50 -6.59 2.92
CA VAL A 206 16.87 -6.59 3.43
C VAL A 206 17.80 -6.57 2.23
N VAL A 207 18.53 -5.48 2.08
CA VAL A 207 19.54 -5.37 1.02
C VAL A 207 20.80 -6.05 1.55
N LYS A 208 21.06 -7.29 1.12
CA LYS A 208 22.32 -7.97 1.46
C LYS A 208 23.46 -7.29 0.71
N GLY A 209 24.27 -6.49 1.41
CA GLY A 209 25.58 -6.09 0.95
C GLY A 209 26.60 -7.20 1.21
N THR A 210 27.28 -7.68 0.17
CA THR A 210 28.63 -8.22 0.33
C THR A 210 29.49 -7.10 0.90
N ARG A 211 29.90 -7.24 2.16
CA ARG A 211 30.98 -6.38 2.68
C ARG A 211 32.23 -6.68 1.84
N PRO A 212 32.97 -5.68 1.36
CA PRO A 212 34.35 -5.90 0.94
C PRO A 212 35.20 -6.37 2.12
#